data_AF-A0A7H1DT82-F1
#
_entry.id   AF-A0A7H1DT82-F1
#
_cell.length_a   1.000
_cell.length_b   1.000
_cell.length_c   1.000
_cell.angle_alpha   90.00
_cell.angle_beta   90.00
_cell.angle_gamma   90.00
#
_symmetry.space_group_name_H-M   'P 1'
#
loop_
_entity.id
_entity.type
_entity.pdbx_description
1 polymer ?
#
loop_
_entity_poly.entity_id
_entity_poly.type
_entity_poly.pdbx_seq_one_letter_code
_entity_poly.pdbx_strand_id
1 'polypeptide(L)'
;MAIIQYPYRLKICKETEAVFDQNTGDWIPGTAEWVDIGQCRDEINGSGARVTTQDGENYVYSAVIYAPLSTPFIGNGSKVEVWDGDFKRMSGNVVRFGRGQLNVRIWV
;
A
#
# COMPACT_ATOMS: atom_id res chain seq x y z
N MET A 1 7.98 -13.58 25.99
CA MET A 1 8.11 -13.03 24.62
C MET A 1 6.78 -12.40 24.25
N ALA A 2 6.74 -11.08 24.08
CA ALA A 2 5.53 -10.42 23.58
C ALA A 2 5.43 -10.66 22.07
N ILE A 3 4.30 -11.22 21.61
CA ILE A 3 4.02 -11.40 20.19
C ILE A 3 3.60 -10.04 19.64
N ILE A 4 4.45 -9.41 18.83
CA ILE A 4 4.13 -8.12 18.20
C ILE A 4 3.29 -8.41 16.95
N GLN A 5 2.06 -7.89 16.93
CA GLN A 5 1.11 -8.13 15.84
C GLN A 5 1.53 -7.45 14.52
N TYR A 6 2.17 -6.27 14.61
CA TYR A 6 2.62 -5.47 13.47
C TYR A 6 4.07 -5.03 13.66
N PRO A 7 5.05 -5.91 13.34
CA PRO A 7 6.45 -5.62 13.59
C PRO A 7 7.07 -4.64 12.58
N TYR A 8 6.45 -4.45 11.41
CA TYR A 8 7.05 -3.74 10.28
C TYR A 8 6.39 -2.38 10.04
N ARG A 9 6.99 -1.55 9.19
CA ARG A 9 6.47 -0.23 8.79
C ARG A 9 6.00 -0.24 7.35
N LEU A 10 4.82 0.33 7.12
CA LEU A 10 4.23 0.52 5.79
C LEU A 10 4.52 1.95 5.32
N LYS A 11 5.12 2.06 4.14
CA LYS A 11 5.27 3.32 3.41
C LYS A 11 4.50 3.24 2.10
N ILE A 12 3.94 4.37 1.67
CA ILE A 12 3.26 4.48 0.39
C ILE A 12 3.89 5.60 -0.43
N CYS A 13 4.02 5.40 -1.73
CA CYS A 13 4.39 6.46 -2.65
C CYS A 13 3.12 7.25 -2.99
N LYS A 14 3.01 8.48 -2.48
CA LYS A 14 2.00 9.41 -2.95
C LYS A 14 2.57 10.15 -4.15
N GLU A 15 2.09 9.79 -5.32
CA GLU A 15 2.33 10.55 -6.55
C GLU A 15 1.21 11.59 -6.67
N THR A 16 1.59 12.87 -6.67
CA THR A 16 0.69 13.99 -6.94
C THR A 16 0.74 14.25 -8.44
N GLU A 17 -0.39 14.39 -9.12
CA GLU A 17 -0.39 14.72 -10.55
C GLU A 17 0.10 16.16 -10.78
N ALA A 18 0.68 16.39 -11.96
CA ALA A 18 1.09 17.73 -12.36
C ALA A 18 -0.15 18.60 -12.61
N VAL A 19 -0.29 19.69 -11.86
CA VAL A 19 -1.42 20.61 -11.99
C VAL A 19 -1.00 21.77 -12.88
N PHE A 20 -1.80 22.05 -13.91
CA PHE A 20 -1.64 23.25 -14.71
C PHE A 20 -2.15 24.45 -13.92
N ASP A 21 -1.26 25.38 -13.57
CA ASP A 21 -1.63 26.60 -12.85
C ASP A 21 -2.11 27.66 -13.86
N GLN A 22 -3.42 27.93 -13.85
CA GLN A 22 -4.05 28.89 -14.76
C GLN A 22 -3.63 30.35 -14.48
N ASN A 23 -3.04 30.66 -13.32
CA ASN A 23 -2.60 32.02 -12.99
C ASN A 23 -1.19 32.33 -13.48
N THR A 24 -0.29 31.34 -13.50
CA THR A 24 1.10 31.50 -13.98
C THR A 24 1.29 30.99 -15.40
N GLY A 25 0.40 30.12 -15.89
CA GLY A 25 0.52 29.49 -17.21
C GLY A 25 1.55 28.35 -17.25
N ASP A 26 2.06 27.94 -16.09
CA ASP A 26 3.07 26.90 -15.95
C ASP A 26 2.47 25.58 -15.46
N TRP A 27 3.13 24.48 -15.83
CA TRP A 27 2.85 23.17 -15.27
C TRP A 27 3.60 23.01 -13.95
N ILE A 28 2.86 22.86 -12.84
CA ILE A 28 3.46 22.48 -11.56
C ILE A 28 3.75 20.97 -11.64
N PRO A 29 5.03 20.54 -11.63
CA PRO A 29 5.35 19.13 -11.74
C PRO A 29 4.83 18.36 -10.53
N GLY A 30 4.22 17.21 -10.81
CA GLY A 30 3.79 16.28 -9.78
C GLY A 30 4.97 15.76 -8.95
N THR A 31 4.83 15.74 -7.63
CA THR A 31 5.85 15.18 -6.73
C THR A 31 5.51 13.75 -6.35
N ALA A 32 6.53 12.90 -6.23
CA ALA A 32 6.42 11.55 -5.70
C ALA A 32 7.09 11.49 -4.33
N GLU A 33 6.30 11.40 -3.27
CA GLU A 33 6.81 11.37 -1.89
C GLU A 33 6.44 10.06 -1.19
N TRP A 34 7.41 9.48 -0.49
CA TRP A 34 7.20 8.31 0.34
C TRP A 34 6.68 8.72 1.71
N VAL A 35 5.41 8.42 1.97
CA VAL A 35 4.74 8.73 3.23
C VAL A 35 4.68 7.48 4.10
N ASP A 36 5.14 7.59 5.35
CA ASP A 36 5.00 6.54 6.34
C ASP A 36 3.56 6.52 6.89
N ILE A 37 2.90 5.38 6.73
CA ILE A 37 1.50 5.19 7.13
C ILE A 37 1.37 4.58 8.52
N GLY A 38 2.43 3.92 9.00
CA GLY A 38 2.49 3.31 10.32
C GLY A 38 2.85 1.84 10.29
N GLN A 39 2.40 1.09 11.29
CA GLN A 39 2.80 -0.30 11.49
C GLN A 39 1.99 -1.27 10.62
N CYS A 40 2.62 -2.37 10.19
CA CYS A 40 2.00 -3.42 9.40
C CYS A 40 2.68 -4.79 9.59
N ARG A 41 2.13 -5.81 8.92
CA ARG A 41 2.68 -7.15 8.81
C ARG A 41 2.45 -7.67 7.39
N ASP A 42 3.53 -8.03 6.68
CA ASP A 42 3.44 -8.70 5.38
C ASP A 42 3.28 -10.22 5.52
N GLU A 43 2.51 -10.80 4.62
CA GLU A 43 2.37 -12.25 4.45
C GLU A 43 2.48 -12.58 2.96
N ILE A 44 3.58 -13.22 2.57
CA ILE A 44 3.88 -13.56 1.17
C ILE A 44 2.92 -14.66 0.69
N ASN A 45 2.41 -14.49 -0.52
CA ASN A 45 1.57 -15.47 -1.18
C ASN A 45 2.40 -16.62 -1.77
N GLY A 46 2.76 -17.59 -0.94
CA GLY A 46 3.51 -18.77 -1.38
C GLY A 46 2.73 -19.73 -2.30
N SER A 47 1.40 -19.56 -2.41
CA SER A 47 0.50 -20.53 -3.07
C SER A 47 -0.11 -20.02 -4.38
N GLY A 48 0.20 -18.80 -4.81
CA GLY A 48 -0.40 -18.19 -6.01
C GLY A 48 -1.90 -17.91 -5.89
N ALA A 49 -2.38 -17.66 -4.67
CA ALA A 49 -3.78 -17.27 -4.43
C ALA A 49 -4.15 -16.01 -5.21
N ARG A 50 -5.43 -15.92 -5.59
CA ARG A 50 -5.97 -14.82 -6.40
C ARG A 50 -6.92 -13.97 -5.59
N VAL A 51 -6.96 -12.69 -5.89
CA VAL A 51 -7.95 -11.75 -5.36
C VAL A 51 -8.80 -11.22 -6.50
N THR A 52 -10.12 -11.27 -6.33
CA THR A 52 -11.06 -10.65 -7.27
C THR A 52 -11.11 -9.15 -6.99
N THR A 53 -10.85 -8.32 -8.00
CA THR A 53 -10.99 -6.86 -7.92
C THR A 53 -12.46 -6.45 -8.03
N GLN A 54 -12.76 -5.17 -7.85
CA GLN A 54 -14.13 -4.66 -7.98
C GLN A 54 -14.69 -4.84 -9.38
N ASP A 55 -13.82 -4.90 -10.39
CA ASP A 55 -14.18 -5.11 -11.80
C ASP A 55 -14.44 -6.58 -12.16
N GLY A 56 -14.36 -7.49 -11.17
CA GLY A 56 -14.59 -8.93 -11.38
C GLY A 56 -13.38 -9.69 -11.93
N GLU A 57 -12.26 -9.01 -12.17
CA GLU A 57 -11.02 -9.65 -12.61
C GLU A 57 -10.27 -10.31 -11.46
N ASN A 58 -9.68 -11.47 -11.73
CA ASN A 58 -8.88 -12.22 -10.75
C ASN A 58 -7.40 -11.92 -10.94
N TYR A 59 -6.81 -11.20 -9.98
CA TYR A 59 -5.40 -10.89 -9.97
C TYR A 59 -4.64 -11.84 -9.04
N VAL A 60 -3.52 -12.38 -9.51
CA VAL A 60 -2.57 -13.10 -8.65
C VAL A 60 -1.78 -12.03 -7.90
N TYR A 61 -1.98 -11.95 -6.58
CA TYR A 61 -1.22 -11.05 -5.73
C TYR A 61 0.06 -11.74 -5.25
N SER A 62 1.10 -10.98 -4.98
CA SER A 62 2.37 -11.46 -4.45
C SER A 62 2.37 -11.56 -2.92
N ALA A 63 1.65 -10.69 -2.22
CA ALA A 63 1.50 -10.74 -0.77
C ALA A 63 0.23 -10.02 -0.26
N VAL A 64 -0.08 -10.26 1.01
CA VAL A 64 -1.08 -9.50 1.76
C VAL A 64 -0.39 -8.74 2.89
N ILE A 65 -0.60 -7.43 2.94
CA ILE A 65 -0.16 -6.60 4.05
C ILE A 65 -1.37 -6.39 4.98
N TYR A 66 -1.19 -6.74 6.25
CA TYR A 66 -2.13 -6.47 7.31
C TYR A 66 -1.72 -5.22 8.08
N ALA A 67 -2.65 -4.30 8.26
CA ALA A 67 -2.42 -3.05 8.98
C ALA A 67 -3.56 -2.74 9.96
N PRO A 68 -3.36 -1.85 10.96
CA PRO A 68 -4.40 -1.40 11.86
C PRO A 68 -5.64 -0.84 11.14
N LEU A 69 -6.80 -0.88 11.81
CA LEU A 69 -8.01 -0.28 11.25
C LEU A 69 -7.91 1.23 11.06
N SER A 70 -7.04 1.93 11.78
CA SER A 70 -6.81 3.36 11.60
C SER A 70 -6.08 3.69 10.30
N THR A 71 -5.56 2.71 9.58
CA THR A 71 -4.87 2.92 8.30
C THR A 71 -5.80 3.59 7.29
N PRO A 72 -5.38 4.70 6.67
CA PRO A 72 -6.15 5.40 5.66
C PRO A 72 -6.38 4.50 4.45
N PHE A 73 -7.40 4.83 3.66
CA PHE A 73 -7.63 4.15 2.39
C PHE A 73 -6.43 4.39 1.46
N ILE A 74 -5.96 3.33 0.82
CA ILE A 74 -4.89 3.37 -0.18
C ILE A 74 -5.52 2.91 -1.50
N GLY A 75 -5.38 3.74 -2.53
CA GLY A 75 -5.96 3.47 -3.84
C GLY A 75 -5.29 2.27 -4.53
N ASN A 76 -6.06 1.60 -5.39
CA ASN A 76 -5.49 0.59 -6.28
C ASN A 76 -4.47 1.26 -7.21
N GLY A 77 -3.36 0.57 -7.50
CA GLY A 77 -2.24 1.07 -8.28
C GLY A 77 -1.21 1.87 -7.50
N SER A 78 -1.50 2.30 -6.25
CA SER A 78 -0.51 2.98 -5.41
C SER A 78 0.67 2.06 -5.08
N LYS A 79 1.90 2.58 -5.16
CA LYS A 79 3.10 1.84 -4.75
C LYS A 79 3.20 1.81 -3.24
N VAL A 80 3.48 0.63 -2.70
CA VAL A 80 3.68 0.42 -1.27
C VAL A 80 4.98 -0.32 -1.01
N GLU A 81 5.59 -0.04 0.13
CA GLU A 81 6.79 -0.71 0.60
C GLU A 81 6.66 -1.09 2.07
N VAL A 82 7.17 -2.27 2.41
CA VAL A 82 7.25 -2.75 3.78
C VAL A 82 8.71 -2.75 4.23
N TRP A 83 8.94 -2.11 5.37
CA TRP A 83 10.27 -1.89 5.94
C TRP A 83 10.37 -2.53 7.33
N ASP A 84 11.49 -3.20 7.58
CA ASP A 84 11.88 -3.78 8.86
C ASP A 84 13.12 -3.06 9.36
N GLY A 85 12.90 -2.01 10.16
CA GLY A 85 13.94 -1.02 10.43
C GLY A 85 14.44 -0.40 9.13
N ASP A 86 15.73 -0.62 8.83
CA ASP A 86 16.40 -0.12 7.62
C ASP A 86 16.37 -1.09 6.44
N PHE A 87 15.80 -2.29 6.62
CA PHE A 87 15.73 -3.30 5.57
C PHE A 87 14.38 -3.25 4.83
N LYS A 88 14.42 -3.07 3.51
CA LYS A 88 13.22 -3.19 2.68
C LYS A 88 12.88 -4.66 2.47
N ARG A 89 11.77 -5.10 3.07
CA ARG A 89 11.25 -6.47 2.94
C ARG A 89 10.56 -6.70 1.60
N MET A 90 9.75 -5.74 1.19
CA MET A 90 9.03 -5.82 -0.07
C MET A 90 8.60 -4.48 -0.64
N SER A 91 8.29 -4.49 -1.94
CA SER A 91 7.70 -3.40 -2.68
C SER A 91 6.72 -3.94 -3.71
N GLY A 92 5.61 -3.27 -3.92
CA GLY A 92 4.67 -3.60 -5.00
C GLY A 92 3.53 -2.61 -5.12
N ASN A 93 2.61 -2.87 -6.04
CA ASN A 93 1.47 -2.01 -6.30
C ASN A 93 0.21 -2.58 -5.64
N VAL A 94 -0.60 -1.73 -5.02
CA VAL A 94 -1.86 -2.19 -4.42
C VAL A 94 -2.79 -2.70 -5.52
N VAL A 95 -3.13 -3.98 -5.45
CA VAL A 95 -4.14 -4.61 -6.29
C VAL A 95 -5.53 -4.38 -5.71
N ARG A 96 -5.65 -4.49 -4.38
CA ARG A 96 -6.91 -4.32 -3.67
C ARG A 96 -6.69 -3.81 -2.26
N PHE A 97 -7.57 -2.93 -1.82
CA PHE A 97 -7.71 -2.55 -0.41
C PHE A 97 -9.02 -3.09 0.16
N GLY A 98 -8.96 -3.72 1.32
CA GLY A 98 -10.13 -4.22 2.03
C GLY A 98 -10.07 -3.92 3.51
N ARG A 99 -11.13 -3.31 4.05
CA ARG A 99 -11.25 -3.03 5.48
C ARG A 99 -12.06 -4.14 6.14
N GLY A 100 -11.40 -4.97 6.93
CA GLY A 100 -12.04 -6.00 7.73
C GLY A 100 -12.56 -5.46 9.05
N GLN A 101 -13.05 -6.36 9.91
CA GLN A 101 -13.53 -6.01 11.26
C GLN A 101 -12.40 -5.77 12.27
N LEU A 102 -11.22 -6.36 12.07
CA LEU A 102 -10.09 -6.31 13.02
C LEU A 102 -8.82 -5.70 12.43
N ASN A 103 -8.69 -5.72 11.10
CA ASN A 103 -7.54 -5.21 10.39
C ASN A 103 -7.92 -4.76 8.97
N VAL A 104 -7.07 -3.93 8.41
CA VAL A 104 -7.05 -3.65 6.98
C VAL A 104 -6.18 -4.70 6.29
N ARG A 105 -6.60 -5.09 5.09
CA ARG A 105 -5.88 -5.99 4.20
C ARG A 105 -5.59 -5.26 2.90
N ILE A 106 -4.31 -5.26 2.52
CA ILE A 106 -3.83 -4.65 1.29
C ILE A 106 -3.21 -5.78 0.49
N TRP A 107 -3.81 -6.12 -0.64
CA TRP A 107 -3.25 -7.11 -1.56
C TRP A 107 -2.33 -6.39 -2.52
N VAL A 108 -1.13 -6.93 -2.67
CA VAL A 108 -0.03 -6.38 -3.48
C VAL A 108 0.48 -7.48 -4.40
#